data_AF-X0UX61-F1
#
_entry.id   AF-X0UX61-F1
#
_cell.length_a   1.000
_cell.length_b   1.000
_cell.length_c   1.000
_cell.angle_alpha   90.00
_cell.angle_beta   90.00
_cell.angle_gamma   90.00
#
_symmetry.space_group_name_H-M   'P 1'
#
loop_
_entity.id
_entity.type
_entity.pdbx_description
1 polymer ?
#
loop_
_entity_poly.entity_id
_entity_poly.type
_entity_poly.pdbx_seq_one_letter_code
_entity_poly.pdbx_strand_id
1 'polypeptide(L)'
;GVGLAREEFIINSHIGIHPLALIHYDELTKSNDPAVKEIVARIDEMTAAHPGDKKEFFINKLARGIGRIAAGFYPNDVIVRLSDFKTNEYANLIGGHLYEPVESNPMIGWRGASRYYDEKFKDAFGLECAAILKARGEMGLTNIKVMVPFCRTPEEGKKVIATMAEFGLMQGDNNLEIYVMCEIPSNVISAESFADIFDGFSIGSNDLTQLTLGLDRDSDLVSHIFDERNEAVKTMVKQVIDVAKKRGKKIGICGQAPSDFPEFAT
;
A
#
# COMPACT_ATOMS: atom_id res chain seq x y z
N GLY A 1 -12.15 8.17 12.93
CA GLY A 1 -11.19 8.25 11.81
C GLY A 1 -11.36 7.05 10.92
N VAL A 2 -10.37 6.77 10.07
CA VAL A 2 -10.33 5.59 9.19
C VAL A 2 -9.05 4.82 9.50
N GLY A 3 -9.19 3.57 9.96
CA GLY A 3 -8.05 2.71 10.28
C GLY A 3 -7.32 2.13 9.07
N LEU A 4 -8.00 2.10 7.90
CA LEU A 4 -7.44 1.65 6.63
C LEU A 4 -8.18 2.32 5.46
N ALA A 5 -7.52 3.27 4.80
CA ALA A 5 -7.91 3.79 3.51
C ALA A 5 -7.05 3.11 2.43
N ARG A 6 -7.69 2.34 1.55
CA ARG A 6 -7.06 1.59 0.46
C ARG A 6 -7.01 2.42 -0.81
N GLU A 7 -5.83 2.70 -1.33
CA GLU A 7 -5.70 3.49 -2.55
C GLU A 7 -5.84 2.67 -3.85
N GLU A 8 -5.79 1.34 -3.77
CA GLU A 8 -5.95 0.45 -4.93
C GLU A 8 -7.30 0.69 -5.64
N PHE A 9 -8.34 1.02 -4.87
CA PHE A 9 -9.63 1.39 -5.44
C PHE A 9 -9.55 2.69 -6.27
N ILE A 10 -8.78 3.68 -5.81
CA ILE A 10 -8.57 4.95 -6.53
C ILE A 10 -7.78 4.67 -7.80
N ILE A 11 -6.72 3.88 -7.71
CA ILE A 11 -5.88 3.52 -8.86
C ILE A 11 -6.71 2.76 -9.90
N ASN A 12 -7.39 1.68 -9.53
CA ASN A 12 -8.20 0.89 -10.48
C ASN A 12 -9.36 1.68 -11.09
N SER A 13 -10.10 2.45 -10.29
CA SER A 13 -11.36 3.06 -10.73
C SER A 13 -11.20 4.42 -11.38
N HIS A 14 -10.13 5.16 -11.06
CA HIS A 14 -9.99 6.56 -11.45
C HIS A 14 -8.69 6.89 -12.19
N ILE A 15 -7.69 6.02 -12.12
CA ILE A 15 -6.41 6.19 -12.82
C ILE A 15 -6.28 5.18 -13.96
N GLY A 16 -6.42 3.89 -13.68
CA GLY A 16 -6.47 2.79 -14.67
C GLY A 16 -5.20 2.56 -15.49
N ILE A 17 -4.12 3.31 -15.22
CA ILE A 17 -2.87 3.29 -15.98
C ILE A 17 -1.72 2.94 -15.03
N HIS A 18 -0.82 2.07 -15.50
CA HIS A 18 0.39 1.73 -14.76
C HIS A 18 1.27 2.97 -14.58
N PRO A 19 1.75 3.29 -13.36
CA PRO A 19 2.51 4.53 -13.12
C PRO A 19 3.80 4.63 -13.96
N LEU A 20 4.51 3.53 -14.17
CA LEU A 20 5.69 3.51 -15.06
C LEU A 20 5.34 3.78 -16.53
N ALA A 21 4.12 3.48 -16.99
CA ALA A 21 3.70 3.82 -18.36
C ALA A 21 3.51 5.34 -18.52
N LEU A 22 3.09 6.04 -17.45
CA LEU A 22 3.00 7.50 -17.43
C LEU A 22 4.39 8.14 -17.36
N ILE A 23 5.32 7.54 -16.59
CA ILE A 23 6.71 8.00 -16.48
C ILE A 23 7.45 7.84 -17.81
N HIS A 24 7.33 6.68 -18.45
CA HIS A 24 8.02 6.37 -19.71
C HIS A 24 7.21 6.75 -20.96
N TYR A 25 6.20 7.63 -20.84
CA TYR A 25 5.31 7.98 -21.96
C TYR A 25 6.07 8.48 -23.21
N ASP A 26 7.10 9.32 -23.02
CA ASP A 26 7.94 9.85 -24.11
C ASP A 26 8.78 8.78 -24.83
N GLU A 27 9.01 7.63 -24.19
CA GLU A 27 9.68 6.48 -24.80
C GLU A 27 8.67 5.61 -25.55
N LEU A 28 7.50 5.38 -24.94
CA LEU A 28 6.41 4.60 -25.55
C LEU A 28 5.91 5.24 -26.86
N THR A 29 5.82 6.58 -26.94
CA THR A 29 5.40 7.31 -28.15
C THR A 29 6.35 7.10 -29.34
N LYS A 30 7.61 6.76 -29.09
CA LYS A 30 8.62 6.49 -30.13
C LYS A 30 8.55 5.05 -30.65
N SER A 31 7.80 4.17 -29.98
CA SER A 31 7.66 2.77 -30.39
C SER A 31 6.88 2.64 -31.70
N ASN A 32 7.34 1.73 -32.56
CA ASN A 32 6.61 1.34 -33.76
C ASN A 32 5.69 0.13 -33.58
N ASP A 33 5.73 -0.51 -32.41
CA ASP A 33 4.88 -1.65 -32.07
C ASP A 33 3.40 -1.22 -32.03
N PRO A 34 2.51 -1.83 -32.83
CA PRO A 34 1.07 -1.56 -32.80
C PRO A 34 0.45 -1.65 -31.41
N ALA A 35 0.87 -2.62 -30.58
CA ALA A 35 0.33 -2.80 -29.24
C ALA A 35 0.72 -1.62 -28.32
N VAL A 36 1.96 -1.13 -28.43
CA VAL A 36 2.43 0.04 -27.68
C VAL A 36 1.73 1.31 -28.16
N LYS A 37 1.47 1.46 -29.46
CA LYS A 37 0.70 2.60 -30.00
C LYS A 37 -0.73 2.65 -29.46
N GLU A 38 -1.37 1.50 -29.27
CA GLU A 38 -2.69 1.42 -28.63
C GLU A 38 -2.64 1.87 -27.17
N ILE A 39 -1.62 1.46 -26.41
CA ILE A 39 -1.41 1.91 -25.03
C ILE A 39 -1.26 3.43 -24.98
N VAL A 40 -0.42 4.01 -25.84
CA VAL A 40 -0.21 5.46 -25.93
C VAL A 40 -1.53 6.18 -26.23
N ALA A 41 -2.30 5.71 -27.21
CA ALA A 41 -3.59 6.30 -27.55
C ALA A 41 -4.57 6.30 -26.36
N ARG A 42 -4.62 5.20 -25.58
CA ARG A 42 -5.45 5.12 -24.37
C ARG A 42 -4.97 6.05 -23.26
N ILE A 43 -3.65 6.15 -23.08
CA ILE A 43 -3.06 7.12 -22.14
C ILE A 43 -3.47 8.53 -22.55
N ASP A 44 -3.38 8.90 -23.83
CA ASP A 44 -3.76 10.23 -24.30
C ASP A 44 -5.23 10.55 -24.10
N GLU A 45 -6.13 9.59 -24.36
CA GLU A 45 -7.56 9.76 -24.08
C GLU A 45 -7.81 10.03 -22.59
N MET A 46 -7.26 9.20 -21.71
CA MET A 46 -7.50 9.30 -20.26
C MET A 46 -6.83 10.52 -19.62
N THR A 47 -5.71 10.97 -20.20
CA THR A 47 -4.92 12.10 -19.71
C THR A 47 -5.16 13.38 -20.50
N ALA A 48 -6.21 13.47 -21.32
CA ALA A 48 -6.48 14.64 -22.18
C ALA A 48 -6.54 15.97 -21.41
N ALA A 49 -6.96 15.96 -20.14
CA ALA A 49 -6.97 17.13 -19.25
C ALA A 49 -5.59 17.51 -18.68
N HIS A 50 -4.55 16.72 -18.94
CA HIS A 50 -3.16 16.89 -18.50
C HIS A 50 -2.23 16.73 -19.72
N PRO A 51 -2.25 17.68 -20.69
CA PRO A 51 -1.52 17.53 -21.95
C PRO A 51 0.00 17.66 -21.81
N GLY A 52 0.48 18.17 -20.67
CA GLY A 52 1.91 18.28 -20.35
C GLY A 52 2.44 17.00 -19.72
N ASP A 53 2.83 17.08 -18.45
CA ASP A 53 3.38 15.94 -17.72
C ASP A 53 2.28 14.92 -17.36
N LYS A 54 2.32 13.76 -18.01
CA LYS A 54 1.37 12.66 -17.78
C LYS A 54 1.41 12.14 -16.34
N LYS A 55 2.51 12.33 -15.61
CA LYS A 55 2.64 11.97 -14.19
C LYS A 55 1.71 12.80 -13.31
N GLU A 56 1.43 14.06 -13.68
CA GLU A 56 0.51 14.93 -12.92
C GLU A 56 -0.91 14.35 -12.88
N PHE A 57 -1.34 13.63 -13.92
CA PHE A 57 -2.62 12.94 -13.91
C PHE A 57 -2.71 11.96 -12.73
N PHE A 58 -1.68 11.11 -12.54
CA PHE A 58 -1.62 10.16 -11.44
C PHE A 58 -1.64 10.88 -10.09
N ILE A 59 -0.71 11.82 -9.90
CA ILE A 59 -0.53 12.58 -8.65
C ILE A 59 -1.84 13.29 -8.27
N ASN A 60 -2.45 14.01 -9.20
CA ASN A 60 -3.66 14.78 -8.94
C ASN A 60 -4.86 13.90 -8.65
N LYS A 61 -5.03 12.78 -9.39
CA LYS A 61 -6.15 11.86 -9.18
C LYS A 61 -6.03 11.15 -7.83
N LEU A 62 -4.83 10.66 -7.50
CA LEU A 62 -4.59 9.98 -6.24
C LEU A 62 -4.74 10.95 -5.06
N ALA A 63 -4.13 12.13 -5.11
CA ALA A 63 -4.23 13.15 -4.07
C ALA A 63 -5.69 13.56 -3.82
N ARG A 64 -6.50 13.74 -4.89
CA ARG A 64 -7.92 14.04 -4.77
C ARG A 64 -8.71 12.88 -4.15
N GLY A 65 -8.42 11.65 -4.53
CA GLY A 65 -9.08 10.47 -3.97
C GLY A 65 -8.79 10.32 -2.47
N ILE A 66 -7.51 10.36 -2.09
CA ILE A 66 -7.07 10.35 -0.68
C ILE A 66 -7.66 11.53 0.07
N GLY A 67 -7.56 12.73 -0.49
CA GLY A 67 -8.03 13.96 0.12
C GLY A 67 -9.53 13.97 0.36
N ARG A 68 -10.32 13.38 -0.55
CA ARG A 68 -11.77 13.23 -0.37
C ARG A 68 -12.12 12.38 0.85
N ILE A 69 -11.39 11.27 1.06
CA ILE A 69 -11.58 10.41 2.23
C ILE A 69 -11.15 11.17 3.48
N ALA A 70 -9.95 11.74 3.49
CA ALA A 70 -9.40 12.44 4.65
C ALA A 70 -10.25 13.64 5.09
N ALA A 71 -10.78 14.43 4.14
CA ALA A 71 -11.68 15.54 4.43
C ALA A 71 -13.00 15.08 5.07
N GLY A 72 -13.54 13.93 4.67
CA GLY A 72 -14.79 13.39 5.23
C GLY A 72 -14.70 13.02 6.71
N PHE A 73 -13.50 12.79 7.24
CA PHE A 73 -13.28 12.39 8.63
C PHE A 73 -12.50 13.43 9.45
N TYR A 74 -12.12 14.56 8.85
CA TYR A 74 -11.32 15.59 9.51
C TYR A 74 -11.99 16.11 10.80
N PRO A 75 -11.26 16.29 11.92
CA PRO A 75 -9.80 16.17 12.08
C PRO A 75 -9.33 14.77 12.50
N ASN A 76 -10.19 13.74 12.49
CA ASN A 76 -9.80 12.40 12.92
C ASN A 76 -8.81 11.76 11.93
N ASP A 77 -7.87 10.99 12.46
CA ASP A 77 -6.85 10.29 11.67
C ASP A 77 -7.46 9.42 10.56
N VAL A 78 -6.85 9.47 9.38
CA VAL A 78 -7.12 8.59 8.23
C VAL A 78 -5.81 7.95 7.82
N ILE A 79 -5.68 6.65 8.08
CA ILE A 79 -4.47 5.88 7.78
C ILE A 79 -4.58 5.36 6.35
N VAL A 80 -3.83 5.97 5.42
CA VAL A 80 -3.74 5.55 4.03
C VAL A 80 -2.69 4.45 3.94
N ARG A 81 -3.10 3.26 3.50
CA ARG A 81 -2.16 2.19 3.17
C ARG A 81 -1.59 2.46 1.79
N LEU A 82 -0.27 2.44 1.68
CA LEU A 82 0.43 2.54 0.41
C LEU A 82 0.03 1.40 -0.53
N SER A 83 0.26 1.55 -1.83
CA SER A 83 -0.18 0.57 -2.84
C SER A 83 0.33 -0.85 -2.55
N ASP A 84 -0.59 -1.78 -2.33
CA ASP A 84 -0.31 -3.20 -2.02
C ASP A 84 -0.73 -4.13 -3.16
N PHE A 85 -0.82 -3.63 -4.38
CA PHE A 85 -1.09 -4.46 -5.55
C PHE A 85 -0.01 -5.53 -5.73
N LYS A 86 -0.46 -6.73 -6.08
CA LYS A 86 0.37 -7.81 -6.59
C LYS A 86 0.78 -7.51 -8.04
N THR A 87 1.83 -8.16 -8.52
CA THR A 87 2.34 -8.01 -9.91
C THR A 87 1.26 -8.26 -10.96
N ASN A 88 0.45 -9.30 -10.78
CA ASN A 88 -0.67 -9.63 -11.67
C ASN A 88 -1.80 -8.58 -11.67
N GLU A 89 -2.00 -7.85 -10.57
CA GLU A 89 -2.99 -6.78 -10.50
C GLU A 89 -2.50 -5.52 -11.22
N TYR A 90 -1.23 -5.14 -11.00
CA TYR A 90 -0.60 -4.08 -11.77
C TYR A 90 -0.53 -4.39 -13.28
N ALA A 91 -0.34 -5.66 -13.65
CA ALA A 91 -0.27 -6.10 -15.05
C ALA A 91 -1.57 -5.83 -15.82
N ASN A 92 -2.70 -5.80 -15.11
CA ASN A 92 -4.03 -5.54 -15.67
C ASN A 92 -4.30 -4.05 -15.93
N LEU A 93 -3.47 -3.14 -15.40
CA LEU A 93 -3.56 -1.72 -15.73
C LEU A 93 -3.10 -1.46 -17.17
N ILE A 94 -3.51 -0.33 -17.74
CA ILE A 94 -3.05 0.09 -19.06
C ILE A 94 -1.52 0.25 -19.04
N GLY A 95 -0.85 -0.48 -19.93
CA GLY A 95 0.62 -0.54 -20.00
C GLY A 95 1.30 -1.41 -18.94
N GLY A 96 0.55 -2.06 -18.04
CA GLY A 96 1.11 -2.83 -16.92
C GLY A 96 1.97 -4.03 -17.35
N HIS A 97 1.50 -4.80 -18.34
CA HIS A 97 2.22 -5.98 -18.84
C HIS A 97 3.62 -5.69 -19.41
N LEU A 98 3.96 -4.43 -19.71
CA LEU A 98 5.30 -4.04 -20.14
C LEU A 98 6.31 -4.02 -18.97
N TYR A 99 5.83 -3.88 -17.74
CA TYR A 99 6.66 -3.66 -16.55
C TYR A 99 6.56 -4.79 -15.53
N GLU A 100 5.48 -5.54 -15.54
CA GLU A 100 5.20 -6.55 -14.52
C GLU A 100 5.73 -7.94 -14.90
N PRO A 101 6.57 -8.56 -14.06
CA PRO A 101 6.97 -9.94 -14.26
C PRO A 101 5.79 -10.90 -13.97
N VAL A 102 5.83 -12.08 -14.60
CA VAL A 102 4.91 -13.17 -14.27
C VAL A 102 5.46 -13.96 -13.09
N GLU A 103 4.72 -13.98 -11.98
CA GLU A 103 5.08 -14.74 -10.79
C GLU A 103 4.13 -15.92 -10.58
N SER A 104 4.67 -17.08 -10.19
CA SER A 104 3.83 -18.26 -9.89
C SER A 104 2.98 -18.08 -8.64
N ASN A 105 3.43 -17.26 -7.68
CA ASN A 105 2.73 -17.00 -6.42
C ASN A 105 2.68 -15.50 -6.11
N PRO A 106 1.80 -14.73 -6.78
CA PRO A 106 1.75 -13.27 -6.60
C PRO A 106 1.47 -12.83 -5.16
N MET A 107 0.82 -13.65 -4.33
CA MET A 107 0.53 -13.34 -2.92
C MET A 107 1.80 -13.05 -2.11
N ILE A 108 2.87 -13.83 -2.33
CA ILE A 108 4.17 -13.70 -1.64
C ILE A 108 5.27 -13.07 -2.52
N GLY A 109 4.88 -12.58 -3.71
CA GLY A 109 5.76 -12.06 -4.74
C GLY A 109 6.19 -10.60 -4.55
N TRP A 110 6.53 -9.93 -5.65
CA TRP A 110 7.05 -8.57 -5.66
C TRP A 110 5.93 -7.51 -5.43
N ARG A 111 5.65 -7.22 -4.15
CA ARG A 111 4.61 -6.28 -3.69
C ARG A 111 5.00 -5.58 -2.40
N GLY A 112 4.19 -4.59 -1.99
CA GLY A 112 4.37 -3.81 -0.76
C GLY A 112 5.78 -3.23 -0.63
N ALA A 113 6.33 -3.26 0.58
CA ALA A 113 7.63 -2.67 0.91
C ALA A 113 8.74 -2.98 -0.12
N SER A 114 8.88 -4.24 -0.56
CA SER A 114 9.92 -4.69 -1.48
C SER A 114 9.93 -3.97 -2.83
N ARG A 115 8.76 -3.49 -3.25
CA ARG A 115 8.57 -2.78 -4.51
C ARG A 115 8.96 -1.32 -4.41
N TYR A 116 8.77 -0.68 -3.24
CA TYR A 116 8.94 0.76 -3.10
C TYR A 116 10.39 1.23 -3.24
N TYR A 117 11.36 0.47 -2.75
CA TYR A 117 12.78 0.81 -2.84
C TYR A 117 13.51 0.15 -4.01
N ASP A 118 12.84 -0.72 -4.79
CA ASP A 118 13.45 -1.38 -5.93
C ASP A 118 13.66 -0.39 -7.08
N GLU A 119 14.85 -0.37 -7.67
CA GLU A 119 15.22 0.57 -8.73
C GLU A 119 14.23 0.58 -9.91
N LYS A 120 13.58 -0.56 -10.20
CA LYS A 120 12.62 -0.66 -11.31
C LYS A 120 11.30 0.05 -11.05
N PHE A 121 10.95 0.30 -9.80
CA PHE A 121 9.64 0.84 -9.41
C PHE A 121 9.72 2.08 -8.51
N LYS A 122 10.89 2.39 -7.95
CA LYS A 122 11.11 3.52 -7.04
C LYS A 122 10.54 4.84 -7.56
N ASP A 123 10.69 5.14 -8.85
CA ASP A 123 10.13 6.36 -9.46
C ASP A 123 8.59 6.37 -9.49
N ALA A 124 7.96 5.21 -9.70
CA ALA A 124 6.50 5.07 -9.60
C ALA A 124 6.02 5.28 -8.16
N PHE A 125 6.74 4.76 -7.17
CA PHE A 125 6.46 5.02 -5.75
C PHE A 125 6.63 6.51 -5.40
N GLY A 126 7.55 7.21 -6.07
CA GLY A 126 7.68 8.67 -5.95
C GLY A 126 6.42 9.44 -6.33
N LEU A 127 5.63 8.96 -7.30
CA LEU A 127 4.34 9.58 -7.65
C LEU A 127 3.30 9.42 -6.53
N GLU A 128 3.31 8.29 -5.84
CA GLU A 128 2.46 8.02 -4.67
C GLU A 128 2.83 8.95 -3.51
N CYS A 129 4.13 9.08 -3.22
CA CYS A 129 4.64 10.03 -2.21
C CYS A 129 4.24 11.48 -2.54
N ALA A 130 4.40 11.90 -3.80
CA ALA A 130 4.01 13.23 -4.25
C ALA A 130 2.50 13.49 -4.10
N ALA A 131 1.66 12.49 -4.35
CA ALA A 131 0.21 12.59 -4.15
C ALA A 131 -0.16 12.79 -2.67
N ILE A 132 0.48 12.06 -1.77
CA ILE A 132 0.29 12.20 -0.32
C ILE A 132 0.77 13.57 0.15
N LEU A 133 1.95 14.01 -0.29
CA LEU A 133 2.47 15.35 0.02
C LEU A 133 1.52 16.44 -0.47
N LYS A 134 0.98 16.32 -1.68
CA LYS A 134 -0.01 17.25 -2.22
C LYS A 134 -1.28 17.27 -1.35
N ALA A 135 -1.82 16.13 -0.96
CA ALA A 135 -3.00 16.05 -0.12
C ALA A 135 -2.76 16.65 1.29
N ARG A 136 -1.59 16.42 1.88
CA ARG A 136 -1.26 16.97 3.21
C ARG A 136 -0.91 18.46 3.17
N GLY A 137 -0.05 18.85 2.24
CA GLY A 137 0.54 20.18 2.15
C GLY A 137 -0.34 21.19 1.42
N GLU A 138 -0.74 20.89 0.18
CA GLU A 138 -1.55 21.81 -0.62
C GLU A 138 -3.02 21.82 -0.19
N MET A 139 -3.59 20.65 0.13
CA MET A 139 -5.00 20.56 0.57
C MET A 139 -5.18 20.73 2.09
N GLY A 140 -4.08 20.77 2.86
CA GLY A 140 -4.11 21.00 4.31
C GLY A 140 -4.59 19.81 5.15
N LEU A 141 -4.66 18.60 4.59
CA LEU A 141 -5.24 17.43 5.26
C LEU A 141 -4.20 16.69 6.11
N THR A 142 -3.78 17.33 7.20
CA THR A 142 -2.73 16.84 8.10
C THR A 142 -3.15 15.63 8.95
N ASN A 143 -4.42 15.24 8.91
CA ASN A 143 -4.94 14.01 9.51
C ASN A 143 -4.62 12.73 8.70
N ILE A 144 -3.99 12.84 7.52
CA ILE A 144 -3.56 11.68 6.71
C ILE A 144 -2.33 11.01 7.34
N LYS A 145 -2.43 9.79 7.82
CA LYS A 145 -1.27 8.96 8.20
C LYS A 145 -0.97 7.98 7.08
N VAL A 146 0.22 7.40 7.07
CA VAL A 146 0.62 6.44 6.04
C VAL A 146 0.89 5.09 6.68
N MET A 147 0.60 4.00 5.97
CA MET A 147 0.89 2.65 6.40
C MET A 147 1.61 1.87 5.31
N VAL A 148 2.75 1.26 5.66
CA VAL A 148 3.54 0.40 4.79
C VAL A 148 3.01 -1.04 4.86
N PRO A 149 2.45 -1.59 3.77
CA PRO A 149 2.06 -2.99 3.69
C PRO A 149 3.25 -3.90 3.32
N PHE A 150 3.09 -5.18 3.61
CA PHE A 150 3.93 -6.30 3.21
C PHE A 150 5.43 -6.09 3.51
N CYS A 151 5.73 -5.44 4.63
CA CYS A 151 7.09 -5.16 5.08
C CYS A 151 7.67 -6.40 5.80
N ARG A 152 8.47 -7.19 5.12
CA ARG A 152 8.98 -8.50 5.56
C ARG A 152 10.00 -8.39 6.69
N THR A 153 10.88 -7.38 6.67
CA THR A 153 11.92 -7.23 7.70
C THR A 153 12.07 -5.78 8.18
N PRO A 154 12.62 -5.56 9.39
CA PRO A 154 12.94 -4.21 9.86
C PRO A 154 13.91 -3.45 8.94
N GLU A 155 14.86 -4.15 8.32
CA GLU A 155 15.80 -3.56 7.34
C GLU A 155 15.05 -3.07 6.10
N GLU A 156 14.06 -3.82 5.64
CA GLU A 156 13.16 -3.40 4.56
C GLU A 156 12.39 -2.14 4.97
N GLY A 157 11.85 -2.10 6.19
CA GLY A 157 11.17 -0.92 6.72
C GLY A 157 12.05 0.32 6.71
N LYS A 158 13.32 0.20 7.14
CA LYS A 158 14.29 1.31 7.06
C LYS A 158 14.52 1.79 5.63
N LYS A 159 14.59 0.88 4.65
CA LYS A 159 14.74 1.24 3.23
C LYS A 159 13.51 1.99 2.71
N VAL A 160 12.31 1.58 3.09
CA VAL A 160 11.07 2.28 2.71
C VAL A 160 11.05 3.68 3.30
N ILE A 161 11.33 3.84 4.60
CA ILE A 161 11.39 5.17 5.25
C ILE A 161 12.42 6.07 4.58
N ALA A 162 13.61 5.56 4.27
CA ALA A 162 14.63 6.31 3.54
C ALA A 162 14.15 6.71 2.14
N THR A 163 13.50 5.80 1.41
CA THR A 163 12.97 6.07 0.07
C THR A 163 11.86 7.11 0.11
N MET A 164 10.94 7.06 1.07
CA MET A 164 9.91 8.08 1.25
C MET A 164 10.53 9.46 1.52
N ALA A 165 11.60 9.51 2.33
CA ALA A 165 12.32 10.75 2.62
C ALA A 165 13.03 11.33 1.38
N GLU A 166 13.57 10.50 0.48
CA GLU A 166 14.13 10.96 -0.81
C GLU A 166 13.09 11.70 -1.66
N PHE A 167 11.82 11.31 -1.58
CA PHE A 167 10.69 11.97 -2.25
C PHE A 167 10.02 13.06 -1.38
N GLY A 168 10.62 13.43 -0.24
CA GLY A 168 10.15 14.50 0.65
C GLY A 168 9.07 14.11 1.65
N LEU A 169 8.58 12.86 1.64
CA LEU A 169 7.57 12.37 2.58
C LEU A 169 8.24 11.85 3.86
N MET A 170 8.65 12.78 4.73
CA MET A 170 9.46 12.47 5.91
C MET A 170 8.63 12.17 7.16
N GLN A 171 8.98 11.11 7.87
CA GLN A 171 8.38 10.76 9.16
C GLN A 171 8.53 11.90 10.17
N GLY A 172 7.47 12.22 10.90
CA GLY A 172 7.42 13.32 11.86
C GLY A 172 7.22 14.71 11.24
N ASP A 173 7.55 14.90 9.96
CA ASP A 173 7.34 16.18 9.29
C ASP A 173 5.86 16.50 9.15
N ASN A 174 5.47 17.72 9.51
CA ASN A 174 4.08 18.17 9.59
C ASN A 174 3.17 17.14 10.31
N ASN A 175 3.64 16.51 11.39
CA ASN A 175 2.93 15.48 12.16
C ASN A 175 2.55 14.21 11.34
N LEU A 176 3.32 13.89 10.30
CA LEU A 176 3.16 12.62 9.59
C LEU A 176 3.61 11.47 10.49
N GLU A 177 2.70 10.55 10.80
CA GLU A 177 3.04 9.26 11.41
C GLU A 177 3.02 8.18 10.33
N ILE A 178 3.98 7.27 10.39
CA ILE A 178 4.10 6.13 9.47
C ILE A 178 3.94 4.84 10.26
N TYR A 179 2.97 4.04 9.86
CA TYR A 179 2.61 2.75 10.45
C TYR A 179 3.17 1.63 9.60
N VAL A 180 3.31 0.45 10.21
CA VAL A 180 3.53 -0.79 9.47
C VAL A 180 2.33 -1.71 9.63
N MET A 181 1.94 -2.37 8.55
CA MET A 181 0.94 -3.42 8.61
C MET A 181 1.59 -4.69 9.17
N CYS A 182 1.07 -5.20 10.29
CA CYS A 182 1.51 -6.44 10.91
C CYS A 182 0.71 -7.59 10.32
N GLU A 183 1.22 -8.16 9.23
CA GLU A 183 0.49 -9.11 8.41
C GLU A 183 1.33 -10.31 7.96
N ILE A 184 2.61 -10.33 8.35
CA ILE A 184 3.56 -11.42 8.11
C ILE A 184 4.04 -11.92 9.48
N PRO A 185 4.22 -13.24 9.72
CA PRO A 185 4.73 -13.75 10.99
C PRO A 185 6.05 -13.10 11.44
N SER A 186 6.92 -12.69 10.51
CA SER A 186 8.14 -11.95 10.83
C SER A 186 7.88 -10.59 11.49
N ASN A 187 6.76 -9.92 11.17
CA ASN A 187 6.35 -8.67 11.83
C ASN A 187 6.06 -8.90 13.31
N VAL A 188 5.43 -10.02 13.64
CA VAL A 188 5.08 -10.37 15.00
C VAL A 188 6.33 -10.76 15.79
N ILE A 189 7.14 -11.67 15.23
CA ILE A 189 8.37 -12.15 15.86
C ILE A 189 9.37 -11.01 16.08
N SER A 190 9.47 -10.08 15.14
CA SER A 190 10.40 -8.95 15.19
C SER A 190 9.73 -7.63 15.59
N ALA A 191 8.57 -7.68 16.26
CA ALA A 191 7.75 -6.51 16.54
C ALA A 191 8.50 -5.41 17.31
N GLU A 192 9.42 -5.75 18.21
CA GLU A 192 10.23 -4.76 18.94
C GLU A 192 11.11 -3.94 17.98
N SER A 193 11.77 -4.60 17.02
CA SER A 193 12.60 -3.95 16.00
C SER A 193 11.76 -3.10 15.03
N PHE A 194 10.55 -3.53 14.69
CA PHE A 194 9.62 -2.72 13.91
C PHE A 194 9.15 -1.48 14.69
N ALA A 195 8.96 -1.59 16.01
CA ALA A 195 8.55 -0.48 16.87
C ALA A 195 9.63 0.61 16.99
N ASP A 196 10.90 0.30 16.73
CA ASP A 196 11.98 1.29 16.65
C ASP A 196 11.90 2.15 15.37
N ILE A 197 11.18 1.69 14.34
CA ILE A 197 11.12 2.33 13.02
C ILE A 197 9.78 3.05 12.82
N PHE A 198 8.67 2.40 13.18
CA PHE A 198 7.32 2.87 12.87
C PHE A 198 6.63 3.50 14.09
N ASP A 199 5.70 4.42 13.84
CA ASP A 199 4.92 5.13 14.88
C ASP A 199 3.79 4.27 15.44
N GLY A 200 3.38 3.25 14.70
CA GLY A 200 2.37 2.31 15.12
C GLY A 200 2.25 1.10 14.21
N PHE A 201 1.32 0.23 14.59
CA PHE A 201 1.02 -1.02 13.92
C PHE A 201 -0.44 -1.05 13.48
N SER A 202 -0.73 -1.78 12.42
CA SER A 202 -2.09 -2.20 12.09
C SER A 202 -2.08 -3.67 11.71
N ILE A 203 -2.82 -4.50 12.44
CA ILE A 203 -2.86 -5.93 12.17
C ILE A 203 -3.66 -6.17 10.89
N GLY A 204 -3.02 -6.76 9.88
CA GLY A 204 -3.68 -7.27 8.68
C GLY A 204 -4.06 -8.73 8.91
N SER A 205 -5.22 -8.98 9.51
CA SER A 205 -5.60 -10.31 10.00
C SER A 205 -5.75 -11.34 8.87
N ASN A 206 -6.13 -10.89 7.67
CA ASN A 206 -6.24 -11.71 6.48
C ASN A 206 -4.90 -12.36 6.08
N ASP A 207 -3.91 -11.55 5.70
CA ASP A 207 -2.60 -12.03 5.27
C ASP A 207 -1.85 -12.69 6.44
N LEU A 208 -2.03 -12.20 7.68
CA LEU A 208 -1.45 -12.85 8.86
C LEU A 208 -1.99 -14.27 9.03
N THR A 209 -3.28 -14.48 8.83
CA THR A 209 -3.89 -15.82 8.89
C THR A 209 -3.40 -16.70 7.76
N GLN A 210 -3.38 -16.19 6.52
CA GLN A 210 -2.88 -16.92 5.36
C GLN A 210 -1.44 -17.42 5.56
N LEU A 211 -0.55 -16.54 6.03
CA LEU A 211 0.86 -16.86 6.19
C LEU A 211 1.17 -17.65 7.47
N THR A 212 0.36 -17.48 8.53
CA THR A 212 0.49 -18.29 9.75
C THR A 212 0.02 -19.74 9.52
N LEU A 213 -1.04 -19.93 8.74
CA LEU A 213 -1.61 -21.25 8.45
C LEU A 213 -1.07 -21.88 7.17
N GLY A 214 -0.31 -21.13 6.36
CA GLY A 214 0.29 -21.62 5.12
C GLY A 214 -0.74 -21.93 4.03
N LEU A 215 -1.72 -21.05 3.84
CA LEU A 215 -2.81 -21.25 2.89
C LEU A 215 -3.09 -20.02 2.02
N ASP A 216 -3.69 -20.26 0.85
CA ASP A 216 -4.28 -19.23 0.03
C ASP A 216 -5.80 -19.23 0.22
N ARG A 217 -6.36 -18.11 0.70
CA ARG A 217 -7.81 -18.00 0.94
C ARG A 217 -8.61 -17.98 -0.37
N ASP A 218 -7.96 -17.63 -1.48
CA ASP A 218 -8.58 -17.63 -2.82
C ASP A 218 -8.58 -19.04 -3.44
N SER A 219 -7.93 -20.02 -2.78
CA SER A 219 -7.92 -21.42 -3.21
C SER A 219 -9.06 -22.20 -2.58
N ASP A 220 -10.08 -22.54 -3.37
CA ASP A 220 -11.23 -23.35 -2.95
C ASP A 220 -10.84 -24.70 -2.30
N LEU A 221 -9.66 -25.22 -2.61
CA LEU A 221 -9.16 -26.50 -2.09
C LEU A 221 -8.78 -26.43 -0.60
N VAL A 222 -8.39 -25.26 -0.10
CA VAL A 222 -7.85 -25.08 1.26
C VAL A 222 -8.47 -23.90 2.03
N SER A 223 -9.27 -23.06 1.37
CA SER A 223 -9.91 -21.89 1.97
C SER A 223 -10.80 -22.23 3.17
N HIS A 224 -11.35 -23.44 3.23
CA HIS A 224 -12.12 -23.95 4.38
C HIS A 224 -11.30 -24.06 5.69
N ILE A 225 -9.96 -23.99 5.63
CA ILE A 225 -9.06 -23.98 6.79
C ILE A 225 -8.84 -22.55 7.32
N PHE A 226 -9.14 -21.51 6.52
CA PHE A 226 -8.97 -20.12 6.90
C PHE A 226 -9.89 -19.79 8.09
N ASP A 227 -9.28 -19.51 9.25
CA ASP A 227 -9.99 -19.01 10.43
C ASP A 227 -9.07 -18.05 11.19
N GLU A 228 -9.44 -16.78 11.22
CA GLU A 228 -8.72 -15.73 11.94
C GLU A 228 -8.73 -15.97 13.46
N ARG A 229 -9.65 -16.80 13.98
CA ARG A 229 -9.75 -17.20 15.39
C ARG A 229 -8.89 -18.40 15.75
N ASN A 230 -8.15 -18.97 14.78
CA ASN A 230 -7.22 -20.06 15.04
C ASN A 230 -6.24 -19.68 16.16
N GLU A 231 -5.92 -20.62 17.07
CA GLU A 231 -5.03 -20.36 18.21
C GLU A 231 -3.66 -19.82 17.80
N ALA A 232 -3.10 -20.28 16.68
CA ALA A 232 -1.83 -19.76 16.17
C ALA A 232 -1.95 -18.28 15.79
N VAL A 233 -3.04 -17.90 15.13
CA VAL A 233 -3.32 -16.51 14.72
C VAL A 233 -3.59 -15.63 15.94
N LYS A 234 -4.43 -16.07 16.87
CA LYS A 234 -4.68 -15.34 18.13
C LYS A 234 -3.41 -15.13 18.94
N THR A 235 -2.53 -16.14 18.99
CA THR A 235 -1.22 -16.02 19.63
C THR A 235 -0.37 -14.95 18.96
N MET A 236 -0.31 -14.94 17.63
CA MET A 236 0.41 -13.92 16.86
C MET A 236 -0.14 -12.50 17.13
N VAL A 237 -1.46 -12.34 17.08
CA VAL A 237 -2.15 -11.07 17.36
C VAL A 237 -1.87 -10.58 18.79
N LYS A 238 -1.97 -11.47 19.79
CA LYS A 238 -1.68 -11.15 21.19
C LYS A 238 -0.24 -10.67 21.36
N GLN A 239 0.73 -11.36 20.76
CA GLN A 239 2.15 -11.02 20.88
C GLN A 239 2.44 -9.61 20.36
N VAL A 240 1.93 -9.23 19.17
CA VAL A 240 2.16 -7.89 18.63
C VAL A 240 1.45 -6.81 19.45
N ILE A 241 0.25 -7.08 19.99
CA ILE A 241 -0.45 -6.15 20.90
C ILE A 241 0.36 -5.91 22.18
N ASP A 242 0.88 -6.98 22.78
CA ASP A 242 1.66 -6.89 24.02
C ASP A 242 2.96 -6.08 23.79
N VAL A 243 3.65 -6.31 22.67
CA VAL A 243 4.82 -5.51 22.28
C VAL A 243 4.47 -4.05 22.00
N ALA A 244 3.43 -3.78 21.22
CA ALA A 244 3.02 -2.41 20.91
C ALA A 244 2.67 -1.62 22.19
N LYS A 245 1.92 -2.23 23.11
CA LYS A 245 1.60 -1.63 24.42
C LYS A 245 2.85 -1.39 25.25
N LYS A 246 3.75 -2.37 25.37
CA LYS A 246 5.02 -2.25 26.10
C LYS A 246 5.89 -1.11 25.55
N ARG A 247 5.86 -0.89 24.24
CA ARG A 247 6.64 0.15 23.53
C ARG A 247 5.91 1.49 23.41
N GLY A 248 4.69 1.61 23.93
CA GLY A 248 3.88 2.83 23.84
C GLY A 248 3.45 3.19 22.41
N LYS A 249 3.38 2.20 21.51
CA LYS A 249 3.00 2.38 20.10
C LYS A 249 1.50 2.20 19.90
N LYS A 250 0.92 2.98 18.99
CA LYS A 250 -0.47 2.80 18.57
C LYS A 250 -0.61 1.45 17.85
N ILE A 251 -1.68 0.73 18.10
CA ILE A 251 -1.99 -0.50 17.38
C ILE A 251 -3.49 -0.56 17.06
N GLY A 252 -3.80 -0.82 15.79
CA GLY A 252 -5.15 -1.11 15.31
C GLY A 252 -5.23 -2.52 14.70
N ILE A 253 -6.43 -2.91 14.32
CA ILE A 253 -6.69 -4.10 13.52
C ILE A 253 -7.54 -3.72 12.31
N CYS A 254 -7.17 -4.25 11.15
CA CYS A 254 -7.87 -4.08 9.89
C CYS A 254 -8.22 -5.45 9.33
N GLY A 255 -9.44 -5.60 8.85
CA GLY A 255 -9.98 -6.88 8.41
C GLY A 255 -11.44 -7.01 8.80
N GLN A 256 -12.08 -8.09 8.36
CA GLN A 256 -13.47 -8.35 8.70
C GLN A 256 -13.61 -9.06 10.05
N ALA A 257 -12.55 -9.69 10.56
CA ALA A 257 -12.54 -10.42 11.83
C ALA A 257 -13.30 -9.73 12.98
N PRO A 258 -13.04 -8.45 13.32
CA PRO A 258 -13.75 -7.79 14.42
C PRO A 258 -15.25 -7.55 14.17
N SER A 259 -15.65 -7.46 12.89
CA SER A 259 -17.05 -7.30 12.48
C SER A 259 -17.78 -8.64 12.42
N ASP A 260 -17.11 -9.67 11.92
CA ASP A 260 -17.68 -11.00 11.72
C ASP A 260 -17.70 -11.81 13.03
N PHE A 261 -16.74 -11.54 13.93
CA PHE A 261 -16.55 -12.22 15.19
C PHE A 261 -16.41 -11.21 16.33
N PRO A 262 -17.51 -10.75 16.94
CA PRO A 262 -17.47 -9.82 18.07
C PRO A 262 -16.60 -10.30 19.23
N GLU A 263 -16.50 -11.63 19.44
CA GLU A 263 -15.63 -12.24 20.44
C GLU A 263 -14.13 -12.01 20.20
N PHE A 264 -13.75 -11.64 18.99
CA PHE A 264 -12.36 -11.31 18.63
C PHE A 264 -11.96 -9.90 19.09
N ALA A 265 -12.95 -9.02 19.31
CA ALA A 265 -12.76 -7.63 19.70
C ALA A 265 -12.93 -7.37 21.22
N THR A 266 -13.33 -8.39 21.98
CA THR A 266 -13.53 -8.34 23.45
C THR A 266 -12.40 -9.01 24.19
#